data_AF-A0A7S0QXT5-F1
#
_entry.id   AF-A0A7S0QXT5-F1
#
_cell.length_a   1.000
_cell.length_b   1.000
_cell.length_c   1.000
_cell.angle_alpha   90.00
_cell.angle_beta   90.00
_cell.angle_gamma   90.00
#
_symmetry.space_group_name_H-M   'P 1'
#
loop_
_entity.id
_entity.type
_entity.pdbx_description
1 polymer ?
#
loop_
_entity_poly.entity_id
_entity_poly.type
_entity_poly.pdbx_seq_one_letter_code
_entity_poly.pdbx_strand_id
1 'polypeptide(L)'
;GMKLLLAQGSASQSFLVKFRKSTILLDCGLDLSSLQNFFPINEADTNYIARNGTTAQSKRQRCSPPNSGDKQPSSSGPFVQCGDDFYINSEPLLKTAVDLQDIDISAVDAVLISAPANLLGLPFLTEHAAFRGKVFALEPAIVVARHWMEELVAASKAYRSLAKSATPAGWMRSAALQQLPALVRERLMAGPAWRAPYSLAEALHCLARVKGLHHGQEVALSGGVVRVTPYAGGATLGGACWELVG
;
A
#
# COMPACT_ATOMS: atom_id res chain seq x y z
N GLY A 1 -32.02 -5.17 -5.01
CA GLY A 1 -31.34 -4.03 -5.62
C GLY A 1 -29.87 -4.07 -5.27
N MET A 2 -29.00 -3.65 -6.18
CA MET A 2 -27.56 -3.51 -5.95
C MET A 2 -27.23 -2.05 -5.69
N LYS A 3 -26.44 -1.75 -4.66
CA LYS A 3 -25.91 -0.41 -4.41
C LYS A 3 -24.38 -0.48 -4.43
N LEU A 4 -23.77 0.23 -5.37
CA LEU A 4 -22.33 0.39 -5.47
C LEU A 4 -21.94 1.72 -4.81
N LEU A 5 -21.01 1.66 -3.86
CA LEU A 5 -20.42 2.83 -3.23
C LEU A 5 -18.93 2.83 -3.55
N LEU A 6 -18.41 3.94 -4.06
CA LEU A 6 -16.97 4.11 -4.22
C LEU A 6 -16.36 4.18 -2.82
N ALA A 7 -15.44 3.26 -2.52
CA ALA A 7 -14.59 3.38 -1.35
C ALA A 7 -13.47 4.34 -1.73
N GLN A 8 -13.56 5.61 -1.34
CA GLN A 8 -12.61 6.61 -1.81
C GLN A 8 -11.20 6.32 -1.30
N GLY A 9 -10.24 6.35 -2.21
CA GLY A 9 -8.81 6.44 -1.95
C GLY A 9 -8.04 6.64 -3.26
N SER A 10 -6.77 7.03 -3.16
CA SER A 10 -5.98 7.45 -4.31
C SER A 10 -5.51 6.26 -5.16
N ALA A 11 -5.46 6.50 -6.48
CA ALA A 11 -4.95 5.65 -7.58
C ALA A 11 -5.55 4.24 -7.77
N SER A 12 -5.92 3.51 -6.72
CA SER A 12 -6.50 2.17 -6.80
C SER A 12 -8.01 2.24 -6.51
N GLN A 13 -8.83 1.80 -7.46
CA GLN A 13 -10.28 1.82 -7.31
C GLN A 13 -10.76 0.65 -6.47
N SER A 14 -11.11 0.92 -5.21
CA SER A 14 -11.82 -0.01 -4.34
C SER A 14 -13.31 0.33 -4.29
N PHE A 15 -14.17 -0.67 -4.19
CA PHE A 15 -15.62 -0.47 -4.19
C PHE A 15 -16.31 -1.25 -3.08
N LEU A 16 -17.21 -0.59 -2.36
CA LEU A 16 -18.10 -1.24 -1.41
C LEU A 16 -19.44 -1.57 -2.09
N VAL A 17 -19.70 -2.84 -2.31
CA VAL A 17 -20.91 -3.37 -2.93
C VAL A 17 -21.86 -3.85 -1.84
N LYS A 18 -23.05 -3.26 -1.77
CA LYS A 18 -24.17 -3.82 -1.02
C LYS A 18 -25.08 -4.56 -1.98
N PHE A 19 -25.09 -5.88 -1.88
CA PHE A 19 -25.88 -6.76 -2.74
C PHE A 19 -26.67 -7.75 -1.90
N ARG A 20 -28.00 -7.73 -2.03
CA ARG A 20 -28.92 -8.49 -1.16
C ARG A 20 -28.66 -8.13 0.32
N LYS A 21 -28.30 -9.12 1.14
CA LYS A 21 -27.95 -8.95 2.57
C LYS A 21 -26.44 -8.98 2.82
N SER A 22 -25.64 -8.88 1.75
CA SER A 22 -24.18 -8.97 1.82
C SER A 22 -23.54 -7.61 1.57
N THR A 23 -22.53 -7.29 2.37
CA THR A 23 -21.62 -6.16 2.16
C THR A 23 -20.27 -6.71 1.72
N ILE A 24 -19.91 -6.43 0.47
CA ILE A 24 -18.73 -6.98 -0.20
C ILE A 24 -17.79 -5.82 -0.55
N LEU A 25 -16.53 -5.91 -0.14
CA LEU A 25 -15.49 -4.99 -0.57
C LEU A 25 -14.77 -5.58 -1.79
N LEU A 26 -14.82 -4.89 -2.91
CA LEU A 26 -14.00 -5.17 -4.08
C LEU A 26 -12.69 -4.40 -3.92
N ASP A 27 -11.60 -5.16 -3.82
CA ASP A 27 -10.23 -4.67 -3.70
C ASP A 27 -9.91 -3.84 -2.46
N CYS A 28 -8.67 -3.94 -1.99
CA CYS A 28 -8.16 -3.19 -0.84
C CYS A 28 -6.66 -2.93 -0.98
N GLY A 29 -6.22 -2.47 -2.16
CA GLY A 29 -4.81 -2.26 -2.48
C GLY A 29 -4.14 -1.12 -1.70
N LEU A 30 -2.86 -0.89 -2.05
CA LEU A 30 -2.14 0.31 -1.64
C LEU A 30 -2.13 1.34 -2.77
N ASP A 31 -2.10 2.61 -2.40
CA ASP A 31 -1.70 3.66 -3.33
C ASP A 31 -0.18 3.70 -3.43
N LEU A 32 0.38 2.94 -4.37
CA LEU A 32 1.83 2.92 -4.60
C LEU A 32 2.36 4.23 -5.20
N SER A 33 1.51 5.09 -5.78
CA SER A 33 1.95 6.41 -6.26
C SER A 33 2.39 7.30 -5.09
N SER A 34 1.85 7.07 -3.89
CA SER A 34 2.24 7.79 -2.68
C SER A 34 3.74 7.64 -2.34
N LEU A 35 4.39 6.55 -2.75
CA LEU A 35 5.82 6.31 -2.56
C LEU A 35 6.69 7.30 -3.34
N GLN A 36 6.18 7.88 -4.43
CA GLN A 36 6.91 8.88 -5.23
C GLN A 36 7.13 10.20 -4.48
N ASN A 37 6.41 10.42 -3.37
CA ASN A 37 6.64 11.58 -2.51
C ASN A 37 7.89 11.43 -1.62
N PHE A 38 8.50 10.25 -1.53
CA PHE A 38 9.67 10.01 -0.69
C PHE A 38 10.96 10.12 -1.51
N PHE A 39 12.01 10.65 -0.88
CA PHE A 39 13.29 10.81 -1.55
C PHE A 39 13.87 9.44 -1.91
N PRO A 40 14.25 9.21 -3.19
CA PRO A 40 14.71 7.91 -3.64
C PRO A 40 16.05 7.53 -3.01
N ILE A 41 16.22 6.23 -2.79
CA ILE A 41 17.49 5.63 -2.38
C ILE A 41 18.11 4.96 -3.59
N ASN A 42 19.43 5.08 -3.74
CA ASN A 42 20.16 4.44 -4.81
C ASN A 42 20.23 2.91 -4.59
N GLU A 43 19.92 2.12 -5.61
CA GLU A 43 20.00 0.65 -5.58
C GLU A 43 21.37 0.12 -5.14
N ALA A 44 22.44 0.86 -5.45
CA ALA A 44 23.80 0.52 -5.02
C ALA A 44 23.92 0.49 -3.48
N ASP A 45 23.26 1.42 -2.79
CA ASP A 45 23.25 1.49 -1.33
C ASP A 45 22.38 0.38 -0.72
N THR A 46 21.24 0.07 -1.36
CA THR A 46 20.34 -1.02 -0.97
C THR A 46 21.01 -2.39 -1.07
N ASN A 47 21.66 -2.67 -2.21
CA ASN A 47 22.37 -3.92 -2.45
C ASN A 47 23.58 -4.12 -1.53
N TYR A 48 24.28 -3.03 -1.22
CA TYR A 48 25.41 -3.06 -0.30
C TYR A 48 24.98 -3.42 1.13
N ILE A 49 23.88 -2.84 1.62
CA ILE A 49 23.37 -3.16 2.97
C ILE A 49 22.77 -4.55 3.05
N ALA A 50 22.01 -4.96 2.03
CA ALA A 50 21.45 -6.30 1.97
C ALA A 50 22.54 -7.38 2.05
N ARG A 51 23.73 -7.11 1.50
CA ARG A 51 24.88 -8.03 1.50
C ARG A 51 25.77 -7.92 2.74
N ASN A 52 25.98 -6.72 3.27
CA ASN A 52 27.03 -6.46 4.26
C ASN A 52 26.52 -6.12 5.66
N GLY A 53 25.20 -6.06 5.86
CA GLY A 53 24.60 -5.67 7.14
C GLY A 53 24.79 -4.19 7.46
N THR A 54 24.19 -3.74 8.57
CA THR A 54 24.06 -2.32 8.95
C THR A 54 25.36 -1.65 9.43
N THR A 55 26.48 -2.37 9.48
CA THR A 55 27.71 -1.90 10.12
C THR A 55 28.55 -0.95 9.27
N ALA A 56 28.24 -0.82 7.98
CA ALA A 56 29.05 -0.03 7.09
C ALA A 56 28.53 1.42 6.99
N GLN A 57 29.27 2.32 7.63
CA GLN A 57 29.23 3.76 7.36
C GLN A 57 29.66 4.02 5.91
N SER A 58 28.78 3.75 4.95
CA SER A 58 28.96 4.22 3.57
C SER A 58 28.93 5.75 3.60
N LYS A 59 30.10 6.36 3.34
CA LYS A 59 30.22 7.77 2.98
C LYS A 59 29.34 7.97 1.74
N ARG A 60 28.11 8.44 1.96
CA ARG A 60 27.14 8.82 0.92
C ARG A 60 27.82 9.59 -0.21
N GLN A 61 28.14 8.93 -1.31
CA GLN A 61 28.43 9.61 -2.57
C GLN A 61 27.08 9.85 -3.25
N ARG A 62 26.43 10.92 -2.79
CA ARG A 62 25.15 11.39 -3.34
C ARG A 62 25.34 11.74 -4.80
N CYS A 63 24.36 11.36 -5.63
CA CYS A 63 24.19 11.87 -6.98
C CYS A 63 24.31 13.40 -6.94
N SER A 64 25.46 13.89 -7.35
CA SER A 64 25.67 15.29 -7.66
C SER A 64 25.67 15.34 -9.18
N PRO A 65 24.90 16.22 -9.82
CA PRO A 65 25.13 16.52 -11.22
C PRO A 65 26.60 16.95 -11.37
N PRO A 66 27.33 16.48 -12.39
CA PRO A 66 28.63 17.06 -12.68
C PRO A 66 28.38 18.51 -13.11
N ASN A 67 28.83 19.45 -12.30
CA ASN A 67 28.76 20.91 -12.50
C ASN A 67 27.40 21.59 -12.25
N SER A 68 27.22 22.07 -11.03
CA SER A 68 26.63 23.39 -10.76
C SER A 68 27.05 23.82 -9.36
N GLY A 69 27.53 25.06 -9.22
CA GLY A 69 27.96 25.66 -7.95
C GLY A 69 26.81 25.96 -6.98
N ASP A 70 25.74 25.18 -7.03
CA ASP A 70 24.59 25.38 -6.18
C ASP A 70 24.87 24.88 -4.77
N LYS A 71 24.57 25.75 -3.81
CA LYS A 71 24.67 25.47 -2.38
C LYS A 71 23.99 24.14 -2.10
N GLN A 72 24.82 23.17 -1.74
CA GLN A 72 24.45 21.82 -1.34
C GLN A 72 23.21 21.86 -0.45
N PRO A 73 22.08 21.20 -0.82
CA PRO A 73 20.87 21.27 -0.01
C PRO A 73 21.19 20.73 1.39
N SER A 74 20.96 21.56 2.41
CA SER A 74 21.22 21.24 3.81
C SER A 74 20.37 20.03 4.20
N SER A 75 20.99 18.85 4.15
CA SER A 75 20.30 17.55 4.16
C SER A 75 19.87 17.05 5.55
N SER A 76 19.57 17.96 6.49
CA SER A 76 19.13 17.61 7.84
C SER A 76 17.65 17.87 8.09
N GLY A 77 16.92 18.39 7.09
CA GLY A 77 15.49 18.67 7.18
C GLY A 77 14.60 17.47 6.84
N PRO A 78 13.31 17.53 7.21
CA PRO A 78 12.31 16.51 6.89
C PRO A 78 11.95 16.43 5.40
N PHE A 79 12.34 17.45 4.61
CA PHE A 79 12.12 17.50 3.17
C PHE A 79 13.42 17.79 2.42
N VAL A 80 13.53 17.28 1.20
CA VAL A 80 14.57 17.62 0.22
C VAL A 80 13.89 18.29 -0.97
N GLN A 81 14.36 19.48 -1.34
CA GLN A 81 13.94 20.13 -2.57
C GLN A 81 14.88 19.74 -3.71
N CYS A 82 14.33 19.32 -4.85
CA CYS A 82 15.08 19.06 -6.08
C CYS A 82 14.36 19.75 -7.24
N GLY A 83 14.94 20.87 -7.70
CA GLY A 83 14.24 21.76 -8.63
C GLY A 83 12.97 22.32 -7.98
N ASP A 84 11.85 22.16 -8.67
CA ASP A 84 10.53 22.61 -8.21
C ASP A 84 9.79 21.55 -7.35
N ASP A 85 10.34 20.33 -7.29
CA ASP A 85 9.74 19.22 -6.55
C ASP A 85 10.27 19.11 -5.11
N PHE A 86 9.39 18.66 -4.22
CA PHE A 86 9.69 18.42 -2.81
C PHE A 86 9.48 16.95 -2.47
N TYR A 87 10.49 16.36 -1.85
CA TYR A 87 10.50 14.96 -1.43
C TYR A 87 10.61 14.85 0.08
N ILE A 88 9.94 13.86 0.65
CA ILE A 88 10.01 13.51 2.07
C ILE A 88 11.33 12.78 2.34
N ASN A 89 12.12 13.31 3.27
CA ASN A 89 13.40 12.74 3.71
C ASN A 89 13.22 11.83 4.94
N SER A 90 12.35 10.83 4.82
CA SER A 90 11.98 9.90 5.89
C SER A 90 11.70 8.53 5.30
N GLU A 91 11.65 7.50 6.16
CA GLU A 91 11.11 6.21 5.77
C GLU A 91 9.75 6.34 5.05
N PRO A 92 9.56 5.67 3.89
CA PRO A 92 8.30 5.63 3.18
C PRO A 92 7.16 5.14 4.06
N LEU A 93 6.12 5.95 4.13
CA LEU A 93 4.82 5.58 4.67
C LEU A 93 3.91 5.17 3.51
N LEU A 94 2.89 4.38 3.83
CA LEU A 94 1.96 3.83 2.85
C LEU A 94 0.60 4.50 2.98
N LYS A 95 -0.11 4.63 1.86
CA LYS A 95 -1.54 4.93 1.83
C LYS A 95 -2.31 3.71 1.34
N THR A 96 -3.47 3.46 1.94
CA THR A 96 -4.41 2.46 1.47
C THR A 96 -5.26 3.04 0.33
N ALA A 97 -5.74 2.17 -0.56
CA ALA A 97 -6.70 2.52 -1.62
C ALA A 97 -8.10 2.82 -1.08
N VAL A 98 -8.36 2.46 0.18
CA VAL A 98 -9.62 2.69 0.88
C VAL A 98 -9.34 3.54 2.10
N ASP A 99 -10.13 4.60 2.31
CA ASP A 99 -10.19 5.21 3.62
C ASP A 99 -10.98 4.31 4.58
N LEU A 100 -10.25 3.61 5.45
CA LEU A 100 -10.84 2.70 6.44
C LEU A 100 -11.67 3.43 7.51
N GLN A 101 -11.63 4.77 7.59
CA GLN A 101 -12.42 5.55 8.53
C GLN A 101 -13.86 5.78 8.06
N ASP A 102 -14.08 5.82 6.74
CA ASP A 102 -15.40 6.11 6.15
C ASP A 102 -16.29 4.87 6.00
N ILE A 103 -15.75 3.68 6.27
CA ILE A 103 -16.41 2.41 6.07
C ILE A 103 -16.43 1.64 7.38
N ASP A 104 -17.61 1.15 7.78
CA ASP A 104 -17.73 0.16 8.84
C ASP A 104 -17.18 -1.19 8.35
N ILE A 105 -15.86 -1.37 8.52
CA ILE A 105 -15.12 -2.58 8.14
C ILE A 105 -15.63 -3.82 8.87
N SER A 106 -16.22 -3.66 10.06
CA SER A 106 -16.74 -4.79 10.84
C SER A 106 -17.99 -5.42 10.20
N ALA A 107 -18.73 -4.64 9.40
CA ALA A 107 -19.91 -5.07 8.67
C ALA A 107 -19.60 -5.66 7.29
N VAL A 108 -18.33 -5.73 6.87
CA VAL A 108 -17.93 -6.30 5.58
C VAL A 108 -17.88 -7.83 5.69
N ASP A 109 -18.75 -8.51 4.94
CA ASP A 109 -18.88 -9.96 4.93
C ASP A 109 -17.77 -10.65 4.12
N ALA A 110 -17.36 -10.02 3.02
CA ALA A 110 -16.36 -10.57 2.12
C ALA A 110 -15.53 -9.49 1.43
N VAL A 111 -14.28 -9.84 1.12
CA VAL A 111 -13.38 -9.08 0.27
C VAL A 111 -13.07 -9.92 -0.96
N LEU A 112 -13.30 -9.37 -2.15
CA LEU A 112 -12.97 -10.01 -3.43
C LEU A 112 -11.80 -9.25 -4.05
N ILE A 113 -10.74 -9.98 -4.37
CA ILE A 113 -9.50 -9.42 -4.93
C ILE A 113 -9.49 -9.65 -6.44
N SER A 114 -9.41 -8.56 -7.20
CA SER A 114 -9.35 -8.59 -8.67
C SER A 114 -7.92 -8.70 -9.23
N ALA A 115 -6.89 -8.32 -8.46
CA ALA A 115 -5.50 -8.38 -8.90
C ALA A 115 -4.52 -8.58 -7.73
N PRO A 116 -3.32 -9.15 -7.95
CA PRO A 116 -2.33 -9.35 -6.89
C PRO A 116 -1.94 -8.05 -6.17
N ALA A 117 -1.94 -6.91 -6.87
CA ALA A 117 -1.63 -5.60 -6.29
C ALA A 117 -2.63 -5.20 -5.19
N ASN A 118 -3.88 -5.65 -5.32
CA ASN A 118 -4.94 -5.31 -4.40
C ASN A 118 -4.87 -6.10 -3.09
N LEU A 119 -4.00 -7.12 -3.01
CA LEU A 119 -3.66 -7.79 -1.75
C LEU A 119 -2.71 -6.95 -0.90
N LEU A 120 -1.94 -6.02 -1.46
CA LEU A 120 -0.91 -5.29 -0.71
C LEU A 120 -1.46 -4.44 0.43
N GLY A 121 -2.71 -3.97 0.35
CA GLY A 121 -3.34 -3.25 1.47
C GLY A 121 -4.13 -4.14 2.43
N LEU A 122 -4.24 -5.45 2.14
CA LEU A 122 -4.98 -6.39 2.97
C LEU A 122 -4.49 -6.46 4.43
N PRO A 123 -3.18 -6.41 4.75
CA PRO A 123 -2.73 -6.41 6.15
C PRO A 123 -3.35 -5.28 6.98
N PHE A 124 -3.55 -4.10 6.39
CA PHE A 124 -4.18 -2.97 7.09
C PHE A 124 -5.66 -3.22 7.40
N LEU A 125 -6.32 -4.02 6.56
CA LEU A 125 -7.71 -4.42 6.78
C LEU A 125 -7.82 -5.54 7.81
N THR A 126 -6.96 -6.56 7.73
CA THR A 126 -7.07 -7.80 8.52
C THR A 126 -6.44 -7.70 9.90
N GLU A 127 -5.33 -6.95 10.03
CA GLU A 127 -4.55 -6.86 11.26
C GLU A 127 -4.79 -5.54 12.00
N HIS A 128 -5.09 -4.45 11.27
CA HIS A 128 -5.19 -3.10 11.85
C HIS A 128 -6.62 -2.53 11.85
N ALA A 129 -7.61 -3.31 11.39
CA ALA A 129 -9.02 -2.95 11.43
C ALA A 129 -9.87 -4.13 11.93
N ALA A 130 -11.14 -3.87 12.24
CA ALA A 130 -12.04 -4.85 12.83
C ALA A 130 -12.66 -5.83 11.80
N PHE A 131 -11.92 -6.19 10.74
CA PHE A 131 -12.42 -7.05 9.66
C PHE A 131 -12.53 -8.52 10.10
N ARG A 132 -13.74 -9.07 9.96
CA ARG A 132 -14.07 -10.47 10.33
C ARG A 132 -14.62 -11.29 9.16
N GLY A 133 -14.76 -10.68 7.99
CA GLY A 133 -15.26 -11.34 6.79
C GLY A 133 -14.27 -12.33 6.18
N LYS A 134 -14.67 -12.91 5.05
CA LYS A 134 -13.84 -13.83 4.26
C LYS A 134 -13.12 -13.09 3.14
N VAL A 135 -11.89 -13.49 2.81
CA VAL A 135 -11.14 -12.91 1.68
C VAL A 135 -11.01 -13.97 0.59
N PHE A 136 -11.29 -13.59 -0.65
CA PHE A 136 -11.18 -14.48 -1.80
C PHE A 136 -10.30 -13.86 -2.88
N ALA A 137 -9.41 -14.67 -3.42
CA ALA A 137 -8.52 -14.32 -4.52
C ALA A 137 -8.21 -15.57 -5.34
N LEU A 138 -7.71 -15.40 -6.56
CA LEU A 138 -7.15 -16.52 -7.30
C LEU A 138 -5.83 -16.98 -6.67
N GLU A 139 -5.58 -18.29 -6.68
CA GLU A 139 -4.34 -18.86 -6.12
C GLU A 139 -3.05 -18.23 -6.67
N PRO A 140 -2.90 -18.02 -8.00
CA PRO A 140 -1.72 -17.34 -8.54
C PRO A 140 -1.56 -15.91 -7.99
N ALA A 141 -2.65 -15.22 -7.65
CA ALA A 141 -2.58 -13.87 -7.09
C ALA A 141 -1.97 -13.86 -5.69
N ILE A 142 -2.31 -14.86 -4.88
CA ILE A 142 -1.76 -15.02 -3.52
C ILE A 142 -0.25 -15.26 -3.58
N VAL A 143 0.22 -16.08 -4.52
CA VAL A 143 1.65 -16.37 -4.70
C VAL A 143 2.42 -15.11 -5.12
N VAL A 144 1.91 -14.38 -6.11
CA VAL A 144 2.54 -13.12 -6.57
C VAL A 144 2.55 -12.07 -5.45
N ALA A 145 1.42 -11.89 -4.77
CA ALA A 145 1.30 -10.91 -3.70
C ALA A 145 2.24 -11.22 -2.52
N ARG A 146 2.46 -12.50 -2.18
CA ARG A 146 3.44 -12.90 -1.15
C ARG A 146 4.81 -12.31 -1.44
N HIS A 147 5.33 -12.50 -2.65
CA HIS A 147 6.64 -11.96 -3.04
C HIS A 147 6.64 -10.44 -2.98
N TRP A 148 5.59 -9.77 -3.47
CA TRP A 148 5.52 -8.32 -3.41
C TRP A 148 5.46 -7.77 -1.98
N MET A 149 4.76 -8.46 -1.07
CA MET A 149 4.75 -8.09 0.34
C MET A 149 6.11 -8.29 1.02
N GLU A 150 6.80 -9.40 0.72
CA GLU A 150 8.16 -9.68 1.21
C GLU A 150 9.13 -8.58 0.76
N GLU A 151 9.10 -8.23 -0.53
CA GLU A 151 9.94 -7.16 -1.10
C GLU A 151 9.59 -5.79 -0.52
N LEU A 152 8.31 -5.46 -0.35
CA LEU A 152 7.89 -4.19 0.24
C LEU A 152 8.43 -4.03 1.68
N VAL A 153 8.33 -5.09 2.49
CA VAL A 153 8.85 -5.09 3.86
C VAL A 153 10.37 -5.02 3.88
N ALA A 154 11.05 -5.74 2.99
CA ALA A 154 12.51 -5.69 2.87
C ALA A 154 13.00 -4.30 2.45
N ALA A 155 12.35 -3.67 1.46
CA ALA A 155 12.66 -2.33 0.99
C ALA A 155 12.45 -1.27 2.08
N SER A 156 11.36 -1.34 2.85
CA SER A 156 11.14 -0.45 4.00
C SER A 156 12.23 -0.59 5.06
N LYS A 157 12.63 -1.83 5.40
CA LYS A 157 13.74 -2.08 6.35
C LYS A 157 15.07 -1.52 5.84
N ALA A 158 15.39 -1.74 4.57
CA ALA A 158 16.60 -1.21 3.96
C ALA A 158 16.59 0.32 3.99
N TYR A 159 15.46 0.95 3.64
CA TYR A 159 15.31 2.40 3.72
C TYR A 159 15.56 2.92 5.14
N ARG A 160 14.94 2.30 6.15
CA ARG A 160 15.10 2.70 7.55
C ARG A 160 16.56 2.66 8.01
N SER A 161 17.35 1.70 7.52
CA SER A 161 18.79 1.62 7.85
C SER A 161 19.62 2.75 7.21
N LEU A 162 19.14 3.32 6.09
CA LEU A 162 19.83 4.37 5.32
C LEU A 162 19.37 5.79 5.67
N ALA A 163 18.11 5.92 6.09
CA ALA A 163 17.51 7.18 6.47
C ALA A 163 18.08 7.65 7.81
N LYS A 164 18.72 8.81 7.81
CA LYS A 164 19.25 9.45 9.04
C LYS A 164 18.15 10.13 9.89
N SER A 165 16.88 9.94 9.56
CA SER A 165 15.77 10.57 10.27
C SER A 165 15.56 9.88 11.62
N ALA A 166 15.66 10.64 12.70
CA ALA A 166 15.49 10.15 14.07
C ALA A 166 14.04 9.76 14.42
N THR A 167 13.06 10.20 13.63
CA THR A 167 11.63 9.94 13.90
C THR A 167 10.89 9.58 12.61
N PRO A 168 10.41 8.32 12.47
CA PRO A 168 9.39 7.98 11.49
C PRO A 168 8.21 8.96 11.62
N ALA A 169 7.62 9.38 10.50
CA ALA A 169 6.47 10.30 10.49
C ALA A 169 6.71 11.73 11.02
N GLY A 170 7.92 12.11 11.45
CA GLY A 170 8.19 13.46 11.99
C GLY A 170 7.89 14.61 11.02
N TRP A 171 7.96 14.32 9.72
CA TRP A 171 7.63 15.25 8.63
C TRP A 171 6.14 15.64 8.58
N MET A 172 5.25 14.85 9.20
CA MET A 172 3.80 15.13 9.25
C MET A 172 3.42 16.16 10.33
N ARG A 173 4.35 16.54 11.22
CA ARG A 173 4.07 17.58 12.23
C ARG A 173 3.76 18.90 11.54
N SER A 174 2.80 19.66 12.08
CA SER A 174 2.40 20.97 11.52
C SER A 174 3.60 21.88 11.25
N ALA A 175 4.55 22.00 12.19
CA ALA A 175 5.76 22.80 12.04
C ALA A 175 6.67 22.38 10.86
N ALA A 176 6.72 21.09 10.53
CA ALA A 176 7.45 20.60 9.37
C ALA A 176 6.69 20.93 8.08
N LEU A 177 5.39 20.66 8.03
CA LEU A 177 4.56 20.90 6.85
C LEU A 177 4.47 22.39 6.44
N GLN A 178 4.65 23.33 7.37
CA GLN A 178 4.74 24.76 7.05
C GLN A 178 5.99 25.13 6.21
N GLN A 179 6.97 24.22 6.09
CA GLN A 179 8.14 24.42 5.22
C GLN A 179 7.82 24.19 3.74
N LEU A 180 6.67 23.58 3.42
CA LEU A 180 6.26 23.24 2.07
C LEU A 180 5.31 24.30 1.48
N PRO A 181 5.32 24.50 0.15
CA PRO A 181 4.27 25.25 -0.53
C PRO A 181 2.88 24.67 -0.24
N ALA A 182 1.85 25.54 -0.20
CA ALA A 182 0.48 25.15 0.18
C ALA A 182 -0.06 23.99 -0.67
N LEU A 183 0.10 24.06 -2.00
CA LEU A 183 -0.34 23.02 -2.93
C LEU A 183 0.31 21.66 -2.65
N VAL A 184 1.61 21.65 -2.33
CA VAL A 184 2.36 20.42 -2.03
C VAL A 184 1.85 19.83 -0.71
N ARG A 185 1.66 20.67 0.32
CA ARG A 185 1.10 20.24 1.60
C ARG A 185 -0.29 19.64 1.45
N GLU A 186 -1.17 20.30 0.71
CA GLU A 186 -2.53 19.81 0.44
C GLU A 186 -2.50 18.46 -0.28
N ARG A 187 -1.67 18.32 -1.32
CA ARG A 187 -1.49 17.04 -2.03
C ARG A 187 -1.01 15.91 -1.11
N LEU A 188 -0.04 16.19 -0.23
CA LEU A 188 0.48 15.18 0.70
C LEU A 188 -0.57 14.73 1.72
N MET A 189 -1.41 15.65 2.20
CA MET A 189 -2.43 15.38 3.21
C MET A 189 -3.77 14.90 2.64
N ALA A 190 -3.98 15.00 1.32
CA ALA A 190 -5.20 14.53 0.67
C ALA A 190 -5.34 12.99 0.70
N GLY A 191 -6.58 12.52 0.76
CA GLY A 191 -6.91 11.09 0.72
C GLY A 191 -6.62 10.37 2.04
N PRO A 192 -6.49 9.03 2.00
CA PRO A 192 -6.36 8.21 3.21
C PRO A 192 -5.13 8.56 4.04
N ALA A 193 -5.25 8.34 5.35
CA ALA A 193 -4.17 8.59 6.29
C ALA A 193 -2.91 7.78 5.97
N TRP A 194 -1.75 8.40 6.14
CA TRP A 194 -0.45 7.74 6.05
C TRP A 194 -0.29 6.68 7.15
N ARG A 195 0.24 5.52 6.78
CA ARG A 195 0.45 4.38 7.68
C ARG A 195 1.89 3.91 7.64
N ALA A 196 2.39 3.45 8.78
CA ALA A 196 3.67 2.74 8.80
C ALA A 196 3.55 1.44 7.99
N PRO A 197 4.63 0.98 7.34
CA PRO A 197 4.66 -0.33 6.71
C PRO A 197 4.33 -1.44 7.71
N TYR A 198 3.52 -2.41 7.30
CA TYR A 198 3.28 -3.62 8.08
C TYR A 198 4.53 -4.49 8.16
N SER A 199 4.57 -5.38 9.14
CA SER A 199 5.63 -6.36 9.33
C SER A 199 5.47 -7.56 8.41
N LEU A 200 6.55 -8.34 8.26
CA LEU A 200 6.49 -9.61 7.53
C LEU A 200 5.53 -10.60 8.21
N ALA A 201 5.47 -10.60 9.55
CA ALA A 201 4.55 -11.48 10.29
C ALA A 201 3.08 -11.15 9.97
N GLU A 202 2.72 -9.87 9.95
CA GLU A 202 1.38 -9.40 9.58
C GLU A 202 1.04 -9.74 8.12
N ALA A 203 2.00 -9.56 7.19
CA ALA A 203 1.83 -9.94 5.80
C ALA A 203 1.54 -11.44 5.63
N LEU A 204 2.34 -12.31 6.27
CA LEU A 204 2.16 -13.76 6.18
C LEU A 204 0.87 -14.23 6.87
N HIS A 205 0.52 -13.63 8.01
CA HIS A 205 -0.72 -13.92 8.72
C HIS A 205 -1.95 -13.51 7.90
N CYS A 206 -1.94 -12.34 7.26
CA CYS A 206 -3.06 -11.90 6.41
C CYS A 206 -3.27 -12.83 5.22
N LEU A 207 -2.20 -13.29 4.56
CA LEU A 207 -2.29 -14.17 3.40
C LEU A 207 -2.82 -15.55 3.76
N ALA A 208 -2.52 -16.05 4.97
CA ALA A 208 -3.10 -17.31 5.46
C ALA A 208 -4.63 -17.25 5.62
N ARG A 209 -5.22 -16.04 5.74
CA ARG A 209 -6.67 -15.84 5.81
C ARG A 209 -7.34 -15.78 4.42
N VAL A 210 -6.56 -15.69 3.34
CA VAL A 210 -7.10 -15.61 1.98
C VAL A 210 -7.46 -17.00 1.48
N LYS A 211 -8.73 -17.18 1.10
CA LYS A 211 -9.17 -18.40 0.43
C LYS A 211 -8.83 -18.30 -1.06
N GLY A 212 -7.87 -19.11 -1.47
CA GLY A 212 -7.53 -19.32 -2.88
C GLY A 212 -8.67 -20.01 -3.63
N LEU A 213 -8.99 -19.48 -4.82
CA LEU A 213 -9.96 -20.04 -5.75
C LEU A 213 -9.32 -20.29 -7.12
N HIS A 214 -9.96 -21.15 -7.89
CA HIS A 214 -9.70 -21.37 -9.31
C HIS A 214 -10.72 -20.60 -10.15
N HIS A 215 -10.39 -20.36 -11.42
CA HIS A 215 -11.36 -19.80 -12.36
C HIS A 215 -12.62 -20.67 -12.46
N GLY A 216 -13.79 -20.04 -12.47
CA GLY A 216 -15.09 -20.72 -12.50
C GLY A 216 -15.48 -21.40 -11.18
N GLN A 217 -14.66 -21.32 -10.14
CA GLN A 217 -14.98 -21.90 -8.83
C GLN A 217 -15.97 -21.02 -8.08
N GLU A 218 -17.25 -21.43 -8.08
CA GLU A 218 -18.31 -20.75 -7.36
C GLU A 218 -18.18 -20.96 -5.84
N VAL A 219 -18.38 -19.89 -5.07
CA VAL A 219 -18.47 -19.95 -3.60
C VAL A 219 -19.67 -19.16 -3.07
N ALA A 220 -20.33 -19.72 -2.07
CA ALA A 220 -21.47 -19.10 -1.41
C ALA A 220 -21.04 -18.11 -0.30
N LEU A 221 -21.69 -16.95 -0.30
CA LEU A 221 -21.67 -15.92 0.74
C LEU A 221 -23.02 -15.86 1.46
N SER A 222 -23.02 -15.33 2.70
CA SER A 222 -24.23 -15.07 3.49
C SER A 222 -25.24 -16.23 3.51
N GLY A 223 -24.76 -17.46 3.73
CA GLY A 223 -25.60 -18.66 3.81
C GLY A 223 -26.19 -19.14 2.47
N GLY A 224 -25.62 -18.73 1.33
CA GLY A 224 -26.05 -19.15 -0.01
C GLY A 224 -26.91 -18.12 -0.75
N VAL A 225 -27.22 -16.99 -0.13
CA VAL A 225 -28.01 -15.90 -0.74
C VAL A 225 -27.26 -15.23 -1.89
N VAL A 226 -25.93 -15.17 -1.81
CA VAL A 226 -25.07 -14.64 -2.86
C VAL A 226 -24.02 -15.69 -3.18
N ARG A 227 -23.76 -15.90 -4.45
CA ARG A 227 -22.70 -16.75 -4.98
C ARG A 227 -21.74 -15.88 -5.77
N VAL A 228 -20.45 -16.12 -5.59
CA VAL A 228 -19.41 -15.36 -6.27
C VAL A 228 -18.47 -16.30 -7.00
N THR A 229 -18.12 -15.92 -8.22
CA THR A 229 -17.31 -16.75 -9.12
C THR A 229 -16.23 -15.89 -9.78
N PRO A 230 -14.93 -16.24 -9.66
CA PRO A 230 -13.87 -15.53 -10.35
C PRO A 230 -13.66 -16.06 -11.77
N TYR A 231 -13.60 -15.16 -12.75
CA TYR A 231 -13.25 -15.44 -14.15
C TYR A 231 -11.95 -14.74 -14.53
N ALA A 232 -11.32 -15.15 -15.64
CA ALA A 232 -10.07 -14.54 -16.07
C ALA A 232 -10.27 -13.05 -16.44
N GLY A 233 -9.54 -12.17 -15.76
CA GLY A 233 -9.57 -10.73 -16.04
C GLY A 233 -8.63 -10.27 -17.15
N GLY A 234 -7.66 -11.10 -17.56
CA GLY A 234 -6.75 -10.85 -18.69
C GLY A 234 -5.66 -9.78 -18.48
N ALA A 235 -5.74 -8.96 -17.43
CA ALA A 235 -4.82 -7.84 -17.21
C ALA A 235 -3.47 -8.23 -16.56
N THR A 236 -3.47 -9.18 -15.63
CA THR A 236 -2.28 -9.62 -14.89
C THR A 236 -2.36 -11.11 -14.57
N LEU A 237 -1.22 -11.76 -14.30
CA LEU A 237 -1.21 -13.11 -13.72
C LEU A 237 -1.98 -13.09 -12.38
N GLY A 238 -2.95 -13.98 -12.23
CA GLY A 238 -3.84 -13.99 -11.05
C GLY A 238 -4.92 -12.91 -11.07
N GLY A 239 -5.15 -12.22 -12.19
CA GLY A 239 -6.23 -11.26 -12.35
C GLY A 239 -7.61 -11.92 -12.47
N ALA A 240 -8.61 -11.37 -11.79
CA ALA A 240 -9.97 -11.90 -11.72
C ALA A 240 -11.04 -10.84 -12.04
N CYS A 241 -12.01 -11.21 -12.85
CA CYS A 241 -13.32 -10.56 -12.93
C CYS A 241 -14.31 -11.35 -12.07
N TRP A 242 -15.02 -10.68 -11.17
CA TRP A 242 -15.94 -11.33 -10.25
C TRP A 242 -17.38 -11.26 -10.75
N GLU A 243 -18.02 -12.41 -10.91
CA GLU A 243 -19.46 -12.51 -11.06
C GLU A 243 -20.12 -12.64 -9.69
N LEU A 244 -21.21 -11.90 -9.48
CA LEU A 244 -22.04 -11.97 -8.28
C LEU A 244 -23.47 -12.37 -8.67
N VAL A 245 -23.94 -13.51 -8.17
CA VAL A 245 -25.29 -14.04 -8.44
C VAL A 245 -26.05 -14.17 -7.13
N GLY A 246 -27.32 -13.75 -7.05
CA GLY A 246 -28.11 -13.92 -5.84
C GLY A 246 -29.59 -13.68 -6.00
#